data_AF-A0A645DD23-F1
#
_entry.id   AF-A0A645DD23-F1
#
_cell.length_a   1.000
_cell.length_b   1.000
_cell.length_c   1.000
_cell.angle_alpha   90.00
_cell.angle_beta   90.00
_cell.angle_gamma   90.00
#
_symmetry.space_group_name_H-M   'P 1'
#
loop_
_entity.id
_entity.type
_entity.pdbx_description
1 polymer ?
#
loop_
_entity_poly.entity_id
_entity_poly.type
_entity_poly.pdbx_seq_one_letter_code
_entity_poly.pdbx_strand_id
1 'polypeptide(L)'
;MLSNFNSKNYNYRERAARLLNIKLSPACVDGDAGTAKMVSFIRTWADLKLWHLQFNIVNKETLIAAQKDPEKYRSLLVRVAGYSAYFVDLSPDLQNDIIARTEHESL
;
A
#
# COMPACT_ATOMS: atom_id res chain seq x y z
N MET A 1 -11.76 -5.75 4.25
CA MET A 1 -11.27 -7.05 3.71
C MET A 1 -12.33 -7.85 2.95
N LEU A 2 -13.60 -7.89 3.40
CA LEU A 2 -14.66 -8.69 2.73
C LEU A 2 -14.97 -8.26 1.29
N SER A 3 -14.83 -6.98 0.95
CA SER A 3 -14.95 -6.49 -0.44
C SER A 3 -13.98 -7.20 -1.39
N ASN A 4 -12.72 -7.36 -0.96
CA ASN A 4 -11.68 -8.04 -1.75
C ASN A 4 -11.96 -9.54 -1.85
N PHE A 5 -12.43 -10.17 -0.77
CA PHE A 5 -12.85 -11.57 -0.78
C PHE A 5 -13.96 -11.82 -1.81
N ASN A 6 -14.99 -10.96 -1.84
CA ASN A 6 -16.12 -11.10 -2.76
C ASN A 6 -15.70 -10.94 -4.22
N SER A 7 -14.62 -10.20 -4.49
CA SER A 7 -14.12 -10.02 -5.84
C SER A 7 -13.56 -11.31 -6.45
N LYS A 8 -13.17 -12.31 -5.64
CA LYS A 8 -12.32 -13.44 -6.04
C LYS A 8 -12.90 -14.39 -7.10
N ASN A 9 -14.18 -14.25 -7.46
CA ASN A 9 -14.86 -15.10 -8.45
C ASN A 9 -14.72 -16.59 -8.07
N TYR A 10 -15.20 -16.95 -6.88
CA TYR A 10 -15.00 -18.29 -6.27
C TYR A 10 -15.38 -19.46 -7.18
N ASN A 11 -16.39 -19.27 -8.02
CA ASN A 11 -16.96 -20.28 -8.90
C ASN A 11 -16.09 -20.58 -10.14
N TYR A 12 -15.04 -19.80 -10.39
CA TYR A 12 -14.17 -19.94 -11.56
C TYR A 12 -12.78 -20.41 -11.15
N ARG A 13 -12.28 -21.46 -11.81
CA ARG A 13 -10.89 -21.94 -11.70
C ARG A 13 -9.93 -21.11 -12.55
N GLU A 14 -10.42 -20.57 -13.67
CA GLU A 14 -9.69 -19.67 -14.57
C GLU A 14 -9.56 -18.26 -13.97
N ARG A 15 -8.87 -18.14 -12.84
CA ARG A 15 -8.56 -16.86 -12.20
C ARG A 15 -7.06 -16.75 -11.95
N ALA A 16 -6.54 -15.56 -12.16
CA ALA A 16 -5.13 -15.23 -11.96
C ALA A 16 -4.93 -14.23 -10.81
N ALA A 17 -3.69 -13.79 -10.64
CA ALA A 17 -3.30 -12.88 -9.58
C ALA A 17 -4.08 -11.57 -9.61
N ARG A 18 -4.35 -11.05 -8.42
CA ARG A 18 -4.87 -9.71 -8.21
C ARG A 18 -3.94 -8.98 -7.27
N LEU A 19 -3.27 -7.97 -7.79
CA LEU A 19 -2.34 -7.16 -7.05
C LEU A 19 -3.12 -6.10 -6.26
N LEU A 20 -3.05 -6.20 -4.93
CA LEU A 20 -3.67 -5.23 -4.04
C LEU A 20 -2.61 -4.36 -3.36
N ASN A 21 -2.75 -3.05 -3.52
CA ASN A 21 -1.98 -2.01 -2.83
C ASN A 21 -2.77 -1.47 -1.64
N ILE A 22 -2.17 -1.42 -0.45
CA ILE A 22 -2.74 -0.73 0.71
C ILE A 22 -1.75 0.32 1.20
N LYS A 23 -2.22 1.57 1.37
CA LYS A 23 -1.42 2.65 1.98
C LYS A 23 -1.85 2.83 3.44
N LEU A 24 -0.88 2.80 4.34
CA LEU A 24 -1.05 2.98 5.77
C LEU A 24 -0.21 4.18 6.22
N SER A 25 -0.69 4.93 7.21
CA SER A 25 0.18 5.86 7.91
C SER A 25 1.17 5.09 8.80
N PRO A 26 2.37 5.62 9.10
CA PRO A 26 3.30 5.02 10.05
C PRO A 26 2.67 4.82 11.44
N ALA A 27 1.77 5.72 11.86
CA ALA A 27 1.07 5.62 13.14
C ALA A 27 0.22 4.34 13.26
N CYS A 28 -0.32 3.81 12.16
CA CYS A 28 -1.11 2.57 12.16
C CYS A 28 -0.33 1.34 12.59
N VAL A 29 0.99 1.37 12.36
CA VAL A 29 1.88 0.21 12.49
C VAL A 29 2.95 0.44 13.57
N ASP A 30 2.81 1.51 14.34
CA ASP A 30 3.79 1.91 15.33
C ASP A 30 3.80 0.98 16.56
N GLY A 31 5.02 0.72 17.06
CA GLY A 31 5.28 -0.14 18.21
C GLY A 31 4.80 -1.59 18.08
N ASP A 32 4.85 -2.30 19.21
CA ASP A 32 4.47 -3.73 19.29
C ASP A 32 2.98 -3.95 18.97
N ALA A 33 2.13 -3.01 19.38
CA ALA A 33 0.69 -3.05 19.09
C ALA A 33 0.42 -2.94 17.58
N GLY A 34 1.08 -2.01 16.88
CA GLY A 34 0.97 -1.88 15.43
C GLY A 34 1.51 -3.10 14.69
N THR A 35 2.64 -3.65 15.17
CA THR A 35 3.21 -4.90 14.66
C THR A 35 2.23 -6.06 14.79
N ALA A 36 1.60 -6.24 15.97
CA ALA A 36 0.60 -7.28 16.20
C ALA A 36 -0.62 -7.12 15.28
N LYS A 37 -1.10 -5.88 15.06
CA LYS A 37 -2.18 -5.59 14.11
C LYS A 37 -1.80 -5.96 12.67
N MET A 38 -0.57 -5.63 12.24
CA MET A 38 -0.08 -6.00 10.92
C MET A 38 -0.03 -7.53 10.73
N VAL A 39 0.47 -8.26 11.74
CA VAL A 39 0.48 -9.72 11.71
C VAL A 39 -0.93 -10.27 11.59
N SER A 40 -1.87 -9.77 12.40
CA SER A 40 -3.28 -10.18 12.33
C SER A 40 -3.88 -9.91 10.95
N PHE A 41 -3.61 -8.75 10.36
CA PHE A 41 -4.07 -8.38 9.03
C PHE A 41 -3.57 -9.37 7.95
N ILE A 42 -2.27 -9.69 7.97
CA ILE A 42 -1.65 -10.64 7.03
C ILE A 42 -2.23 -12.05 7.21
N ARG A 43 -2.47 -12.48 8.45
CA ARG A 43 -3.12 -13.77 8.74
C ARG A 43 -4.52 -13.83 8.15
N THR A 44 -5.35 -12.82 8.39
CA THR A 44 -6.70 -12.75 7.80
C THR A 44 -6.63 -12.76 6.27
N TRP A 45 -5.68 -12.05 5.67
CA TRP A 45 -5.52 -12.03 4.22
C TRP A 45 -5.19 -13.43 3.65
N ALA A 46 -4.35 -14.20 4.33
CA ALA A 46 -4.04 -15.59 4.00
C ALA A 46 -5.26 -16.53 4.19
N ASP A 47 -6.02 -16.35 5.28
CA ASP A 47 -7.24 -17.14 5.56
C ASP A 47 -8.31 -16.93 4.48
N LEU A 48 -8.42 -15.71 3.97
CA LEU A 48 -9.29 -15.36 2.84
C LEU A 48 -8.76 -15.87 1.49
N LYS A 49 -7.58 -16.50 1.47
CA LYS A 49 -6.94 -17.08 0.27
C LYS A 49 -6.86 -16.05 -0.86
N LEU A 50 -6.47 -14.83 -0.53
CA LEU A 50 -6.21 -13.76 -1.48
C LEU A 50 -4.80 -13.92 -2.06
N TRP A 51 -4.55 -13.38 -3.27
CA TRP A 51 -3.35 -13.77 -4.04
C TRP A 51 -2.12 -12.92 -3.76
N HIS A 52 -2.20 -11.60 -3.96
CA HIS A 52 -1.09 -10.69 -3.70
C HIS A 52 -1.48 -9.48 -2.84
N LEU A 53 -0.62 -9.12 -1.89
CA LEU A 53 -0.76 -7.96 -1.00
C LEU A 53 0.57 -7.22 -0.91
N GLN A 54 0.53 -5.90 -1.02
CA GLN A 54 1.67 -5.03 -0.75
C GLN A 54 1.23 -3.77 -0.01
N PHE A 55 2.13 -3.25 0.81
CA PHE A 55 1.91 -2.08 1.65
C PHE A 55 2.80 -0.92 1.22
N ASN A 56 2.28 0.29 1.37
CA ASN A 56 3.06 1.51 1.40
C ASN A 56 2.83 2.19 2.75
N ILE A 57 3.88 2.40 3.53
CA ILE A 57 3.78 2.97 4.88
C ILE A 57 4.40 4.36 4.83
N VAL A 58 3.57 5.36 4.52
CA VAL A 58 4.02 6.73 4.25
C VAL A 58 2.87 7.70 4.44
N ASN A 59 3.16 8.87 5.03
CA ASN A 59 2.19 9.94 5.16
C ASN A 59 2.01 10.69 3.83
N LYS A 60 0.78 11.11 3.54
CA LYS A 60 0.48 11.99 2.41
C LYS A 60 1.33 13.27 2.42
N GLU A 61 1.57 13.86 3.59
CA GLU A 61 2.35 15.09 3.76
C GLU A 61 3.80 14.89 3.31
N THR A 62 4.38 13.72 3.57
CA THR A 62 5.74 13.37 3.12
C THR A 62 5.82 13.32 1.60
N LEU A 63 4.81 12.76 0.94
CA LEU A 63 4.76 12.70 -0.53
C LEU A 63 4.59 14.11 -1.13
N ILE A 64 3.72 14.94 -0.55
CA ILE A 64 3.53 16.33 -0.99
C ILE A 64 4.82 17.16 -0.77
N ALA A 65 5.51 16.96 0.36
CA ALA A 65 6.78 17.62 0.63
C ALA A 65 7.85 17.19 -0.38
N ALA A 66 7.91 15.89 -0.72
CA ALA A 66 8.82 15.37 -1.73
C ALA A 66 8.54 15.89 -3.14
N GLN A 67 7.29 16.18 -3.51
CA GLN A 67 6.98 16.86 -4.78
C GLN A 67 7.49 18.31 -4.80
N LYS A 68 7.40 19.01 -3.66
CA LYS A 68 7.81 20.42 -3.55
C LYS A 68 9.32 20.61 -3.47
N ASP A 69 10.02 19.67 -2.84
CA ASP A 69 11.46 19.76 -2.59
C ASP A 69 12.17 18.42 -2.88
N PRO A 70 12.22 17.97 -4.15
CA PRO A 70 12.71 16.64 -4.51
C PRO A 70 14.16 16.37 -4.08
N GLU A 71 14.99 17.41 -3.99
CA GLU A 71 16.39 17.31 -3.56
C GLU A 71 16.52 16.75 -2.13
N LYS A 72 15.62 17.12 -1.21
CA LYS A 72 15.63 16.60 0.16
C LYS A 72 15.11 15.17 0.28
N TYR A 73 14.40 14.68 -0.73
CA TYR A 73 13.70 13.38 -0.71
C TYR A 73 14.20 12.42 -1.79
N ARG A 74 15.43 12.61 -2.32
CA ARG A 74 16.01 11.74 -3.36
C ARG A 74 16.02 10.25 -3.01
N SER A 75 16.11 9.91 -1.72
CA SER A 75 16.10 8.52 -1.24
C SER A 75 14.70 7.99 -0.88
N LEU A 76 13.62 8.77 -1.11
CA LEU A 76 12.27 8.35 -0.77
C LEU A 76 11.78 7.25 -1.72
N LEU A 77 11.82 6.01 -1.25
CA LEU A 77 11.30 4.84 -1.98
C LEU A 77 9.80 4.66 -1.72
N VAL A 78 9.04 4.42 -2.78
CA VAL A 78 7.59 4.13 -2.72
C VAL A 78 7.25 2.84 -3.45
N ARG A 79 6.16 2.18 -3.03
CA ARG A 79 5.57 1.04 -3.77
C ARG A 79 4.55 1.54 -4.78
N VAL A 80 4.72 1.16 -6.05
CA VAL A 80 3.83 1.57 -7.14
C VAL A 80 2.83 0.47 -7.47
N ALA A 81 3.24 -0.56 -8.20
CA ALA A 81 2.41 -1.68 -8.62
C ALA A 81 3.28 -2.95 -8.84
N GLY A 82 3.88 -3.46 -7.77
CA GLY A 82 4.71 -4.68 -7.82
C GLY A 82 6.22 -4.41 -7.84
N TYR A 83 6.62 -3.14 -7.89
CA TYR A 83 8.01 -2.71 -7.78
C TYR A 83 8.14 -1.48 -6.86
N SER A 84 9.36 -1.22 -6.41
CA SER A 84 9.73 0.02 -5.71
C SER A 84 10.46 0.97 -6.66
N ALA A 85 10.24 2.26 -6.49
CA ALA A 85 10.96 3.30 -7.21
C ALA A 85 11.18 4.51 -6.31
N TYR A 86 12.18 5.33 -6.64
CA TYR A 86 12.36 6.63 -6.00
C TYR A 86 11.23 7.55 -6.43
N PHE A 87 10.52 8.14 -5.47
CA PHE A 87 9.34 8.95 -5.72
C PHE A 87 9.64 10.15 -6.62
N VAL A 88 10.82 10.75 -6.46
CA VAL A 88 11.27 11.91 -7.23
C VAL A 88 11.57 11.60 -8.70
N ASP A 89 11.82 10.33 -9.03
CA ASP A 89 12.08 9.87 -10.40
C ASP A 89 10.78 9.56 -11.17
N LEU A 90 9.63 9.60 -10.48
CA LEU A 90 8.32 9.32 -11.08
C LEU A 90 7.75 10.55 -11.80
N SER A 91 6.94 10.32 -12.84
CA SER A 91 6.21 11.41 -13.49
C SER A 91 5.22 12.08 -12.52
N PRO A 92 4.90 13.37 -12.71
CA PRO A 92 3.93 14.07 -11.87
C PRO A 92 2.57 13.36 -11.77
N ASP A 93 2.10 12.78 -12.87
CA ASP A 93 0.84 12.01 -12.89
C ASP A 93 0.90 10.77 -11.98
N LEU A 94 2.02 10.05 -12.00
CA LEU A 94 2.20 8.87 -11.17
C LEU A 94 2.39 9.22 -9.69
N GLN A 95 3.09 10.33 -9.41
CA GLN A 95 3.18 10.87 -8.05
C GLN A 95 1.79 11.24 -7.51
N ASN A 96 0.98 11.91 -8.32
CA ASN A 96 -0.39 12.31 -7.97
C ASN A 96 -1.29 11.09 -7.74
N ASP A 97 -1.17 10.03 -8.55
CA ASP A 97 -1.87 8.75 -8.31
C ASP A 97 -1.53 8.17 -6.94
N ILE A 98 -0.24 8.09 -6.59
CA ILE A 98 0.21 7.53 -5.30
C ILE A 98 -0.27 8.39 -4.12
N ILE A 99 -0.25 9.71 -4.27
CA ILE A 99 -0.77 10.67 -3.27
C ILE A 99 -2.28 10.49 -3.08
N ALA A 100 -3.03 10.34 -4.18
CA ALA A 100 -4.49 10.25 -4.18
C ALA A 100 -5.03 8.94 -3.58
N ARG A 101 -4.23 7.86 -3.56
CA ARG A 101 -4.61 6.59 -2.91
C ARG A 101 -5.00 6.84 -1.45
N THR A 102 -6.09 6.21 -1.01
CA THR A 102 -6.59 6.32 0.37
C THR A 102 -5.51 5.94 1.37
N GLU A 103 -5.27 6.81 2.36
CA GLU A 103 -4.45 6.52 3.52
C GLU A 103 -5.36 6.00 4.63
N HIS A 104 -5.07 4.81 5.15
CA HIS A 104 -5.80 4.28 6.30
C HIS A 104 -5.09 4.71 7.59
N GLU A 105 -5.84 5.36 8.49
CA GLU A 105 -5.39 5.79 9.83
C GLU A 105 -5.66 4.73 10.92
N SER A 106 -6.30 3.62 10.56
CA SER A 106 -6.49 2.45 11.40
C SER A 106 -6.57 1.17 10.57
N LEU A 107 -5.99 0.09 11.09
CA LEU A 107 -6.05 -1.28 10.55
C LEU A 107 -7.26 -2.07 11.06
#